data_AF-A0A7C4QAL8-F1
#
_entry.id   AF-A0A7C4QAL8-F1
#
_cell.length_a   1.000
_cell.length_b   1.000
_cell.length_c   1.000
_cell.angle_alpha   90.00
_cell.angle_beta   90.00
_cell.angle_gamma   90.00
#
_symmetry.space_group_name_H-M   'P 1'
#
loop_
_entity.id
_entity.type
_entity.pdbx_description
1 polymer ?
#
loop_
_entity_poly.entity_id
_entity_poly.type
_entity_poly.pdbx_seq_one_letter_code
_entity_poly.pdbx_strand_id
1 'polypeptide(L)'
;MKKTLKDILILLFIIWIGYSVILNVYVTPFVKNANKEIKYAFIFSVIPDKITFVNFEYKNLNALFLTADIYIREVIKKDYDKFLNGVSIVCPTLKFVKNPQQNTDTEKTTPAHFNLPFCQDISIFNGKIIYEDREQLVMLKIDNINGRSKYFNKGKKDIEYLLLEVNGALQKRKQDKIILKVYFFPYYKNRFNINIFGTKIRARSFEPLFSKYNLKVESGEVDFLIRIAGEMRKIYLNNAIQIRNLKIKEDIGIDFKALLGVSYEQIGKYLTDSNGNLYVNFDFMIPDTELSQLPALYSKTFAGIVGDRIKTGVITAPIRQVTDLIWNLTGENIFRIFKIFGGE
;
A
#
# COMPACT_ATOMS: atom_id res chain seq x y z
N MET A 1 57.66 -11.85 -14.14
CA MET A 1 57.04 -10.57 -14.55
C MET A 1 56.25 -10.00 -13.39
N LYS A 2 56.30 -8.69 -13.10
CA LYS A 2 55.31 -8.05 -12.22
C LYS A 2 54.00 -7.92 -13.02
N LYS A 3 52.91 -8.56 -12.59
CA LYS A 3 51.58 -8.29 -13.17
C LYS A 3 51.20 -6.85 -12.89
N THR A 4 50.72 -6.11 -13.89
CA THR A 4 50.23 -4.76 -13.70
C THR A 4 48.84 -4.78 -13.07
N LEU A 5 48.42 -3.67 -12.45
CA LEU A 5 47.07 -3.54 -11.91
C LEU A 5 45.99 -3.78 -12.99
N LYS A 6 46.28 -3.39 -14.24
CA LYS A 6 45.42 -3.63 -15.41
C LYS A 6 45.22 -5.13 -15.67
N ASP A 7 46.28 -5.93 -15.63
CA ASP A 7 46.21 -7.38 -15.88
C ASP A 7 45.40 -8.10 -14.79
N ILE A 8 45.53 -7.64 -13.54
CA ILE A 8 44.78 -8.15 -12.39
C ILE A 8 43.29 -7.80 -12.50
N LEU A 9 42.96 -6.56 -12.90
CA LEU A 9 41.58 -6.14 -13.13
C LEU A 9 40.92 -6.88 -14.32
N ILE A 10 41.65 -7.09 -15.41
CA ILE A 10 41.17 -7.88 -16.56
C ILE A 10 40.90 -9.34 -16.15
N LEU A 11 41.81 -9.95 -15.38
CA LEU A 11 41.63 -11.33 -14.88
C LEU A 11 40.43 -11.43 -13.94
N LEU A 12 40.25 -10.47 -13.03
CA LEU A 12 39.06 -10.38 -12.17
C LEU A 12 37.77 -10.24 -12.99
N PHE A 13 37.77 -9.40 -14.02
CA PHE A 13 36.60 -9.21 -14.89
C PHE A 13 36.23 -10.47 -15.68
N ILE A 14 37.22 -11.20 -16.20
CA ILE A 14 37.02 -12.48 -16.89
C ILE A 14 36.46 -13.54 -15.92
N ILE A 15 37.01 -13.67 -14.72
CA ILE A 15 36.52 -14.59 -13.68
C ILE A 15 35.09 -14.22 -13.26
N TRP A 16 34.80 -12.93 -13.09
CA TRP A 16 33.47 -12.43 -12.71
C TRP A 16 32.41 -12.67 -13.79
N ILE A 17 32.74 -12.45 -15.07
CA ILE A 17 31.88 -12.81 -16.21
C ILE A 17 31.66 -14.32 -16.26
N GLY A 18 32.73 -15.12 -16.18
CA GLY A 18 32.64 -16.58 -16.22
C GLY A 18 31.74 -17.13 -15.11
N TYR A 19 31.93 -16.65 -13.87
CA TYR A 19 31.09 -17.00 -12.73
C TYR A 19 29.63 -16.56 -12.91
N SER A 20 29.39 -15.35 -13.45
CA SER A 20 28.04 -14.86 -13.74
C SER A 20 27.35 -15.69 -14.84
N VAL A 21 28.06 -16.11 -15.88
CA VAL A 21 27.53 -17.03 -16.91
C VAL A 21 27.17 -18.39 -16.29
N ILE A 22 28.06 -18.96 -15.46
CA ILE A 22 27.80 -20.20 -14.71
C ILE A 22 26.54 -20.06 -13.84
N LEU A 23 26.40 -18.96 -13.09
CA LEU A 23 25.19 -18.71 -12.30
C LEU A 23 23.93 -18.66 -13.16
N ASN A 24 23.93 -17.98 -14.30
CA ASN A 24 22.76 -17.95 -15.19
C ASN A 24 22.40 -19.34 -15.74
N VAL A 25 23.38 -20.20 -16.02
CA VAL A 25 23.15 -21.58 -16.49
C VAL A 25 22.56 -22.46 -15.39
N TYR A 26 23.12 -22.45 -14.18
CA TYR A 26 22.72 -23.40 -13.11
C TYR A 26 21.60 -22.90 -12.18
N VAL A 27 21.50 -21.59 -11.92
CA VAL A 27 20.45 -21.03 -11.05
C VAL A 27 19.11 -20.94 -11.78
N THR A 28 19.10 -20.77 -13.11
CA THR A 28 17.84 -20.62 -13.87
C THR A 28 16.93 -21.85 -13.86
N PRO A 29 17.43 -23.09 -14.02
CA PRO A 29 16.63 -24.29 -13.78
C PRO A 29 16.10 -24.37 -12.34
N PHE A 30 16.94 -24.02 -11.35
CA PHE A 30 16.54 -24.06 -9.93
C PHE A 30 15.39 -23.09 -9.62
N VAL A 31 15.49 -21.82 -10.04
CA VAL A 31 14.45 -20.82 -9.77
C VAL A 31 13.15 -21.18 -10.50
N LYS A 32 13.22 -21.62 -11.77
CA LYS A 32 12.02 -22.05 -12.52
C LYS A 32 11.35 -23.29 -11.93
N ASN A 33 12.11 -24.19 -11.31
CA ASN A 33 11.56 -25.35 -10.60
C ASN A 33 10.96 -24.95 -9.23
N ALA A 34 11.54 -23.95 -8.55
CA ALA A 34 11.03 -23.46 -7.27
C ALA A 34 9.75 -22.62 -7.42
N ASN A 35 9.71 -21.68 -8.37
CA ASN A 35 8.49 -21.00 -8.80
C ASN A 35 8.60 -20.46 -10.25
N LYS A 36 7.71 -20.92 -11.13
CA LYS A 36 7.61 -20.51 -12.55
C LYS A 36 7.19 -19.06 -12.78
N GLU A 37 6.57 -18.42 -11.79
CA GLU A 37 6.11 -17.02 -11.83
C GLU A 37 7.26 -16.02 -11.71
N ILE A 38 8.43 -16.44 -11.22
CA ILE A 38 9.61 -15.58 -11.05
C ILE A 38 10.29 -15.38 -12.40
N LYS A 39 10.48 -14.12 -12.80
CA LYS A 39 11.20 -13.72 -14.00
C LYS A 39 12.34 -12.77 -13.65
N TYR A 40 13.36 -12.75 -14.49
CA TYR A 40 14.48 -11.80 -14.47
C TYR A 40 15.17 -11.82 -15.83
N ALA A 41 15.93 -10.78 -16.16
CA ALA A 41 16.72 -10.71 -17.39
C ALA A 41 18.03 -11.51 -17.28
N PHE A 42 18.78 -11.32 -16.18
CA PHE A 42 19.97 -12.11 -15.85
C PHE A 42 20.27 -12.02 -14.34
N ILE A 43 21.16 -12.90 -13.89
CA ILE A 43 21.72 -12.94 -12.54
C ILE A 43 23.20 -12.53 -12.61
N PHE A 44 23.71 -11.83 -11.60
CA PHE A 44 25.16 -11.68 -11.38
C PHE A 44 25.49 -11.75 -9.90
N SER A 45 26.76 -12.02 -9.60
CA SER A 45 27.28 -12.05 -8.23
C SER A 45 28.71 -11.51 -8.23
N VAL A 46 28.99 -10.56 -7.33
CA VAL A 46 30.33 -9.95 -7.18
C VAL A 46 31.12 -10.64 -6.07
N ILE A 47 30.40 -11.19 -5.09
CA ILE A 47 30.92 -12.00 -3.97
C ILE A 47 29.96 -13.20 -3.85
N PRO A 48 30.42 -14.46 -3.73
CA PRO A 48 29.55 -15.65 -3.82
C PRO A 48 28.38 -15.74 -2.83
N ASP A 49 28.40 -14.94 -1.76
CA ASP A 49 27.34 -14.79 -0.76
C ASP A 49 26.30 -13.71 -1.13
N LYS A 50 26.44 -13.06 -2.30
CA LYS A 50 25.57 -11.97 -2.77
C LYS A 50 25.14 -12.21 -4.21
N ILE A 51 23.85 -12.53 -4.41
CA ILE A 51 23.26 -12.85 -5.71
C ILE A 51 22.29 -11.74 -6.10
N THR A 52 22.50 -11.07 -7.23
CA THR A 52 21.63 -10.00 -7.75
C THR A 52 20.90 -10.45 -9.00
N PHE A 53 19.58 -10.37 -8.95
CA PHE A 53 18.65 -10.54 -10.08
C PHE A 53 18.37 -9.18 -10.72
N VAL A 54 18.50 -9.08 -12.04
CA VAL A 54 18.27 -7.86 -12.83
C VAL A 54 16.91 -7.92 -13.52
N ASN A 55 16.13 -6.84 -13.47
CA ASN A 55 14.75 -6.78 -13.95
C ASN A 55 13.87 -7.90 -13.37
N PHE A 56 13.94 -8.07 -12.05
CA PHE A 56 13.18 -9.09 -11.32
C PHE A 56 11.67 -8.79 -11.37
N GLU A 57 10.85 -9.80 -11.71
CA GLU A 57 9.39 -9.73 -11.61
C GLU A 57 8.86 -10.94 -10.84
N TYR A 58 7.91 -10.70 -9.93
CA TYR A 58 7.13 -11.74 -9.26
C TYR A 58 5.73 -11.21 -8.89
N LYS A 59 4.69 -11.79 -9.48
CA LYS A 59 3.28 -11.37 -9.33
C LYS A 59 3.10 -9.87 -9.64
N ASN A 60 2.84 -9.08 -8.60
CA ASN A 60 2.56 -7.64 -8.70
C ASN A 60 3.79 -6.78 -8.38
N LEU A 61 4.95 -7.39 -8.08
CA LEU A 61 6.19 -6.74 -7.69
C LEU A 61 7.24 -6.87 -8.81
N ASN A 62 7.61 -5.74 -9.41
CA ASN A 62 8.73 -5.66 -10.33
C ASN A 62 9.86 -4.83 -9.69
N ALA A 63 11.13 -5.13 -9.94
CA ALA A 63 12.28 -4.38 -9.43
C ALA A 63 13.42 -4.32 -10.45
N LEU A 64 14.17 -3.21 -10.48
CA LEU A 64 15.34 -3.08 -11.35
C LEU A 64 16.45 -4.04 -10.89
N PHE A 65 16.68 -4.09 -9.58
CA PHE A 65 17.56 -5.08 -8.95
C PHE A 65 16.90 -5.65 -7.70
N LEU A 66 17.04 -6.96 -7.50
CA LEU A 66 16.83 -7.64 -6.23
C LEU A 66 18.12 -8.37 -5.88
N THR A 67 18.78 -7.95 -4.80
CA THR A 67 19.98 -8.61 -4.27
C THR A 67 19.60 -9.42 -3.04
N ALA A 68 19.93 -10.70 -3.03
CA ALA A 68 19.83 -11.58 -1.88
C ALA A 68 21.24 -11.88 -1.33
N ASP A 69 21.44 -11.56 -0.05
CA ASP A 69 22.61 -11.95 0.72
C ASP A 69 22.33 -13.32 1.35
N ILE A 70 23.21 -14.30 1.16
CA ILE A 70 22.99 -15.71 1.56
C ILE A 70 24.13 -16.28 2.42
N TYR A 71 23.76 -17.04 3.45
CA TYR A 71 24.70 -17.83 4.25
C TYR A 71 25.06 -19.12 3.51
N ILE A 72 26.17 -19.08 2.75
CA ILE A 72 26.72 -20.23 2.01
C ILE A 72 26.82 -21.50 2.90
N ARG A 73 27.18 -21.35 4.18
CA ARG A 73 27.25 -22.46 5.15
C ARG A 73 25.91 -23.21 5.29
N GLU A 74 24.80 -22.48 5.34
CA GLU A 74 23.47 -23.05 5.50
C GLU A 74 22.94 -23.62 4.17
N VAL A 75 23.33 -23.03 3.03
CA VAL A 75 23.11 -23.65 1.70
C VAL A 75 23.83 -25.01 1.59
N ILE A 76 25.08 -25.11 2.03
CA ILE A 76 25.85 -26.37 2.04
C ILE A 76 25.20 -27.42 2.94
N LYS A 77 24.68 -27.02 4.11
CA LYS A 77 23.90 -27.87 5.03
C LYS A 77 22.50 -28.22 4.52
N LYS A 78 21.98 -27.51 3.51
CA LYS A 78 20.58 -27.56 3.03
C LYS A 78 19.54 -27.03 4.04
N ASP A 79 19.94 -26.11 4.92
CA ASP A 79 19.04 -25.40 5.86
C ASP A 79 18.41 -24.18 5.18
N TYR A 80 17.45 -24.44 4.28
CA TYR A 80 16.80 -23.42 3.46
C TYR A 80 15.82 -22.50 4.22
N ASP A 81 15.58 -22.73 5.51
CA ASP A 81 14.83 -21.78 6.36
C ASP A 81 15.71 -20.62 6.85
N LYS A 82 17.04 -20.82 6.89
CA LYS A 82 18.04 -19.89 7.43
C LYS A 82 19.12 -19.48 6.44
N PHE A 83 19.02 -19.91 5.17
CA PHE A 83 20.01 -19.55 4.15
C PHE A 83 20.03 -18.06 3.79
N LEU A 84 18.93 -17.34 4.00
CA LEU A 84 18.83 -15.92 3.70
C LEU A 84 19.37 -15.08 4.87
N ASN A 85 20.27 -14.15 4.55
CA ASN A 85 20.81 -13.18 5.49
C ASN A 85 20.14 -11.81 5.31
N GLY A 86 20.00 -11.36 4.06
CA GLY A 86 19.45 -10.04 3.75
C GLY A 86 18.87 -9.92 2.34
N VAL A 87 18.04 -8.90 2.14
CA VAL A 87 17.41 -8.57 0.85
C VAL A 87 17.51 -7.07 0.61
N SER A 88 18.06 -6.67 -0.53
CA SER A 88 18.07 -5.27 -0.97
C SER A 88 17.35 -5.14 -2.31
N ILE A 89 16.32 -4.28 -2.36
CA ILE A 89 15.45 -4.13 -3.54
C ILE A 89 15.53 -2.69 -4.07
N VAL A 90 15.94 -2.55 -5.32
CA VAL A 90 16.19 -1.27 -6.00
C VAL A 90 15.10 -1.00 -7.05
N CYS A 91 14.51 0.19 -6.96
CA CYS A 91 13.35 0.61 -7.75
C CYS A 91 12.15 -0.37 -7.73
N PRO A 92 11.78 -1.01 -6.59
CA PRO A 92 10.62 -1.89 -6.56
C PRO A 92 9.34 -1.12 -6.88
N THR A 93 8.56 -1.60 -7.84
CA THR A 93 7.24 -1.10 -8.19
C THR A 93 6.21 -2.17 -7.87
N LEU A 94 5.38 -1.91 -6.88
CA LEU A 94 4.27 -2.77 -6.49
C LEU A 94 2.96 -2.19 -7.08
N LYS A 95 2.33 -2.93 -7.99
CA LYS A 95 1.14 -2.46 -8.70
C LYS A 95 -0.14 -3.21 -8.27
N PHE A 96 -1.13 -2.45 -7.83
CA PHE A 96 -2.49 -2.92 -7.58
C PHE A 96 -3.41 -2.40 -8.68
N VAL A 97 -4.15 -3.29 -9.33
CA VAL A 97 -5.19 -2.95 -10.29
C VAL A 97 -6.53 -3.36 -9.68
N LYS A 98 -7.50 -2.45 -9.59
CA LYS A 98 -8.88 -2.81 -9.25
C LYS A 98 -9.53 -3.48 -10.47
N ASN A 99 -10.25 -4.58 -10.22
CA ASN A 99 -10.85 -5.42 -11.26
C ASN A 99 -9.86 -5.76 -12.39
N PRO A 100 -8.77 -6.50 -12.10
CA PRO A 100 -8.04 -7.18 -13.17
C PRO A 100 -9.06 -8.05 -13.90
N GLN A 101 -9.04 -8.02 -15.23
CA GLN A 101 -10.04 -8.73 -16.05
C GLN A 101 -10.12 -10.20 -15.62
N GLN A 102 -11.35 -10.72 -15.56
CA GLN A 102 -11.61 -12.16 -15.33
C GLN A 102 -11.19 -12.99 -16.55
N ASN A 103 -9.89 -12.97 -16.85
CA ASN A 103 -9.30 -13.97 -17.71
C ASN A 103 -9.42 -15.31 -16.99
N THR A 104 -10.19 -16.19 -17.60
CA THR A 104 -10.37 -17.58 -17.20
C THR A 104 -9.03 -18.28 -17.03
N ASP A 105 -8.63 -18.51 -15.79
CA ASP A 105 -8.43 -19.89 -15.33
C ASP A 105 -8.64 -19.96 -13.81
N THR A 106 -9.39 -20.99 -13.38
CA THR A 106 -9.69 -21.22 -11.96
C THR A 106 -8.60 -22.07 -11.30
N GLU A 107 -7.35 -21.61 -11.40
CA GLU A 107 -6.35 -22.01 -10.42
C GLU A 107 -6.86 -21.58 -9.04
N LYS A 108 -7.16 -22.56 -8.18
CA LYS A 108 -7.51 -22.30 -6.78
C LYS A 108 -6.39 -21.47 -6.18
N THR A 109 -6.67 -20.22 -5.86
CA THR A 109 -5.74 -19.28 -5.23
C THR A 109 -5.44 -19.75 -3.81
N THR A 110 -4.55 -20.74 -3.72
CA THR A 110 -3.98 -21.27 -2.49
C THR A 110 -3.56 -20.05 -1.67
N PRO A 111 -4.10 -19.87 -0.45
CA PRO A 111 -3.96 -18.62 0.29
C PRO A 111 -2.48 -18.31 0.39
N ALA A 112 -2.08 -17.15 -0.13
CA ALA A 112 -0.69 -16.84 -0.40
C ALA A 112 0.05 -16.60 0.92
N HIS A 113 0.47 -17.69 1.55
CA HIS A 113 1.26 -17.70 2.78
C HIS A 113 2.55 -16.91 2.51
N PHE A 114 2.59 -15.68 3.01
CA PHE A 114 3.76 -14.82 2.95
C PHE A 114 4.81 -15.30 3.95
N ASN A 115 5.34 -16.50 3.71
CA ASN A 115 6.46 -17.08 4.41
C ASN A 115 7.72 -16.34 3.96
N LEU A 116 7.95 -15.16 4.53
CA LEU A 116 9.26 -14.55 4.51
C LEU A 116 10.21 -15.46 5.34
N PRO A 117 11.25 -16.06 4.75
CA PRO A 117 12.23 -16.83 5.51
C PRO A 117 13.00 -15.91 6.48
N PHE A 118 13.79 -16.50 7.38
CA PHE A 118 14.60 -15.72 8.32
C PHE A 118 15.48 -14.70 7.55
N CYS A 119 15.54 -13.46 8.04
CA CYS A 119 16.25 -12.36 7.39
C CYS A 119 16.67 -11.32 8.45
N GLN A 120 17.93 -10.91 8.41
CA GLN A 120 18.50 -9.92 9.36
C GLN A 120 18.44 -8.49 8.83
N ASP A 121 18.40 -8.29 7.50
CA ASP A 121 18.24 -6.96 6.92
C ASP A 121 17.44 -6.92 5.61
N ILE A 122 16.41 -6.07 5.56
CA ILE A 122 15.71 -5.69 4.34
C ILE A 122 15.97 -4.20 4.06
N SER A 123 16.44 -3.89 2.85
CA SER A 123 16.55 -2.51 2.35
C SER A 123 15.71 -2.30 1.09
N ILE A 124 15.12 -1.10 0.99
CA ILE A 124 14.29 -0.67 -0.14
C ILE A 124 14.77 0.71 -0.58
N PHE A 125 15.13 0.84 -1.86
CA PHE A 125 15.60 2.10 -2.45
C PHE A 125 14.76 2.51 -3.66
N ASN A 126 14.32 3.77 -3.69
CA ASN A 126 13.56 4.39 -4.78
C ASN A 126 12.29 3.61 -5.21
N GLY A 127 11.62 2.96 -4.26
CA GLY A 127 10.43 2.17 -4.50
C GLY A 127 9.18 2.99 -4.81
N LYS A 128 8.15 2.31 -5.33
CA LYS A 128 6.86 2.88 -5.73
C LYS A 128 5.73 1.91 -5.42
N ILE A 129 4.61 2.44 -4.93
CA ILE A 129 3.32 1.73 -4.90
C ILE A 129 2.37 2.47 -5.85
N ILE A 130 1.71 1.73 -6.73
CA ILE A 130 0.76 2.26 -7.71
C ILE A 130 -0.58 1.54 -7.53
N TYR A 131 -1.65 2.31 -7.32
CA TYR A 131 -3.03 1.86 -7.44
C TYR A 131 -3.62 2.41 -8.74
N GLU A 132 -4.25 1.54 -9.52
CA GLU A 132 -4.87 1.82 -10.82
C GLU A 132 -6.30 1.27 -10.84
N ASP A 133 -7.29 2.12 -11.08
CA ASP A 133 -8.66 1.72 -11.39
C ASP A 133 -8.99 2.21 -12.80
N ARG A 134 -9.14 1.24 -13.71
CA ARG A 134 -9.33 1.47 -15.15
C ARG A 134 -10.75 1.90 -15.50
N GLU A 135 -11.76 1.47 -14.73
CA GLU A 135 -13.17 1.82 -14.93
C GLU A 135 -13.46 3.28 -14.57
N GLN A 136 -12.58 3.88 -13.76
CA GLN A 136 -12.70 5.24 -13.24
C GLN A 136 -11.57 6.17 -13.71
N LEU A 137 -10.60 5.65 -14.48
CA LEU A 137 -9.38 6.35 -14.93
C LEU A 137 -8.59 6.97 -13.75
N VAL A 138 -8.62 6.30 -12.60
CA VAL A 138 -8.01 6.73 -11.34
C VAL A 138 -6.61 6.13 -11.20
N MET A 139 -5.62 6.94 -10.83
CA MET A 139 -4.27 6.47 -10.56
C MET A 139 -3.63 7.17 -9.35
N LEU A 140 -3.48 6.43 -8.24
CA LEU A 140 -2.84 6.89 -7.01
C LEU A 140 -1.41 6.33 -6.91
N LYS A 141 -0.45 7.17 -6.53
CA LYS A 141 0.97 6.77 -6.43
C LYS A 141 1.59 7.20 -5.11
N ILE A 142 2.36 6.30 -4.51
CA ILE A 142 3.33 6.62 -3.46
C ILE A 142 4.71 6.41 -4.10
N ASP A 143 5.42 7.50 -4.36
CA ASP A 143 6.74 7.51 -5.01
C ASP A 143 7.87 7.66 -3.98
N ASN A 144 9.11 7.40 -4.41
CA ASN A 144 10.33 7.58 -3.63
C ASN A 144 10.31 6.84 -2.27
N ILE A 145 9.76 5.63 -2.24
CA ILE A 145 9.73 4.78 -1.05
C ILE A 145 11.16 4.34 -0.75
N ASN A 146 11.71 4.78 0.38
CA ASN A 146 13.06 4.48 0.82
C ASN A 146 13.07 4.06 2.29
N GLY A 147 13.88 3.07 2.62
CA GLY A 147 14.12 2.68 4.01
C GLY A 147 14.96 1.42 4.15
N ARG A 148 15.28 1.11 5.40
CA ARG A 148 16.11 -0.05 5.79
C ARG A 148 15.62 -0.57 7.12
N SER A 149 15.76 -1.87 7.31
CA SER A 149 15.33 -2.52 8.53
C SER A 149 16.34 -2.41 9.68
N LYS A 150 15.91 -2.81 10.87
CA LYS A 150 16.74 -3.05 12.04
C LYS A 150 16.27 -4.33 12.72
N TYR A 151 17.19 -5.27 12.94
CA TYR A 151 16.94 -6.46 13.75
C TYR A 151 17.08 -6.13 15.24
N PHE A 152 16.08 -6.51 16.03
CA PHE A 152 16.08 -6.32 17.47
C PHE A 152 16.19 -7.67 18.17
N ASN A 153 17.37 -7.96 18.72
CA ASN A 153 17.62 -9.12 19.56
C ASN A 153 17.67 -8.71 21.05
N LYS A 154 17.00 -9.48 21.91
CA LYS A 154 16.98 -9.31 23.37
C LYS A 154 17.25 -10.62 24.14
N GLY A 155 17.93 -11.58 23.51
CA GLY A 155 18.34 -12.85 24.11
C GLY A 155 17.23 -13.91 24.24
N LYS A 156 16.02 -13.64 23.72
CA LYS A 156 14.93 -14.61 23.66
C LYS A 156 14.17 -14.50 22.33
N LYS A 157 13.84 -15.65 21.73
CA LYS A 157 13.19 -15.78 20.41
C LYS A 157 11.74 -15.26 20.36
N ASP A 158 11.08 -15.13 21.51
CA ASP A 158 9.68 -14.67 21.64
C ASP A 158 9.51 -13.16 21.45
N ILE A 159 10.60 -12.41 21.67
CA ILE A 159 10.69 -10.94 21.58
C ILE A 159 11.69 -10.47 20.50
N GLU A 160 12.23 -11.39 19.69
CA GLU A 160 13.05 -11.09 18.52
C GLU A 160 12.17 -10.67 17.34
N TYR A 161 12.48 -9.51 16.73
CA TYR A 161 11.76 -9.01 15.55
C TYR A 161 12.66 -8.19 14.62
N LEU A 162 12.29 -8.17 13.34
CA LEU A 162 12.83 -7.28 12.32
C LEU A 162 11.85 -6.12 12.10
N LEU A 163 12.26 -4.88 12.35
CA LEU A 163 11.48 -3.68 12.02
C LEU A 163 12.00 -3.09 10.71
N LEU A 164 11.22 -3.21 9.63
CA LEU A 164 11.41 -2.46 8.39
C LEU A 164 10.66 -1.14 8.47
N GLU A 165 11.37 -0.01 8.40
CA GLU A 165 10.79 1.32 8.36
C GLU A 165 11.10 2.00 7.03
N VAL A 166 10.06 2.30 6.25
CA VAL A 166 10.17 2.99 4.96
C VAL A 166 9.31 4.26 4.93
N ASN A 167 9.79 5.24 4.16
CA ASN A 167 9.17 6.55 3.99
C ASN A 167 8.95 6.79 2.49
N GLY A 168 7.75 7.22 2.08
CA GLY A 168 7.40 7.57 0.71
C GLY A 168 6.66 8.92 0.61
N ALA A 169 6.42 9.38 -0.61
CA ALA A 169 5.76 10.64 -0.91
C ALA A 169 4.53 10.43 -1.81
N LEU A 170 3.35 10.87 -1.35
CA LEU A 170 2.11 10.78 -2.12
C LEU A 170 2.19 11.67 -3.37
N GLN A 171 1.90 11.12 -4.55
CA GLN A 171 1.98 11.79 -5.85
C GLN A 171 3.29 12.59 -6.06
N LYS A 172 4.43 12.03 -5.64
CA LYS A 172 5.78 12.65 -5.64
C LYS A 172 5.97 13.88 -4.74
N ARG A 173 4.96 14.31 -4.00
CA ARG A 173 5.02 15.55 -3.19
C ARG A 173 5.77 15.29 -1.89
N LYS A 174 7.04 15.73 -1.81
CA LYS A 174 7.94 15.53 -0.65
C LYS A 174 7.42 16.02 0.71
N GLN A 175 6.37 16.83 0.72
CA GLN A 175 5.66 17.29 1.93
C GLN A 175 4.60 16.27 2.40
N ASP A 176 3.91 15.62 1.47
CA ASP A 176 2.85 14.65 1.73
C ASP A 176 3.46 13.26 2.02
N LYS A 177 4.15 13.15 3.15
CA LYS A 177 4.91 11.95 3.55
C LYS A 177 3.99 10.88 4.12
N ILE A 178 4.20 9.64 3.66
CA ILE A 178 3.60 8.43 4.21
C ILE A 178 4.72 7.56 4.77
N ILE A 179 4.53 7.08 6.00
CA ILE A 179 5.48 6.22 6.73
C ILE A 179 4.83 4.85 6.90
N LEU A 180 5.60 3.81 6.60
CA LEU A 180 5.22 2.40 6.74
C LEU A 180 6.26 1.71 7.65
N LYS A 181 5.81 1.21 8.80
CA LYS A 181 6.59 0.41 9.75
C LYS A 181 6.04 -1.01 9.77
N VAL A 182 6.85 -1.98 9.36
CA VAL A 182 6.50 -3.41 9.35
C VAL A 182 7.38 -4.17 10.34
N TYR A 183 6.76 -4.82 11.30
CA TYR A 183 7.40 -5.69 12.29
C TYR A 183 7.17 -7.14 11.87
N PHE A 184 8.24 -7.85 11.53
CA PHE A 184 8.25 -9.28 11.23
C PHE A 184 8.83 -10.05 12.44
N PHE A 185 8.18 -11.12 12.87
CA PHE A 185 8.61 -11.95 13.99
C PHE A 185 9.08 -13.32 13.45
N PRO A 186 10.37 -13.51 13.13
CA PRO A 186 10.82 -14.57 12.22
C PRO A 186 10.67 -16.00 12.78
N TYR A 187 10.45 -16.16 14.08
CA TYR A 187 10.20 -17.45 14.71
C TYR A 187 8.70 -17.82 14.80
N TYR A 188 7.80 -16.99 14.26
CA TYR A 188 6.35 -17.16 14.36
C TYR A 188 5.67 -17.15 12.99
N LYS A 189 4.91 -18.21 12.69
CA LYS A 189 3.99 -18.20 11.55
C LYS A 189 2.83 -17.23 11.82
N ASN A 190 2.47 -16.44 10.82
CA ASN A 190 1.36 -15.48 10.82
C ASN A 190 1.41 -14.37 11.91
N ARG A 191 2.58 -14.11 12.54
CA ARG A 191 2.76 -13.01 13.50
C ARG A 191 3.44 -11.81 12.84
N PHE A 192 2.73 -10.69 12.73
CA PHE A 192 3.25 -9.45 12.13
C PHE A 192 2.50 -8.21 12.62
N ASN A 193 3.09 -7.03 12.47
CA ASN A 193 2.40 -5.76 12.71
C ASN A 193 2.80 -4.74 11.63
N ILE A 194 1.83 -4.22 10.89
CA ILE A 194 1.99 -3.22 9.84
C ILE A 194 1.32 -1.93 10.30
N ASN A 195 2.08 -0.83 10.39
CA ASN A 195 1.58 0.50 10.71
C ASN A 195 1.82 1.41 9.50
N ILE A 196 0.76 1.93 8.91
CA ILE A 196 0.80 2.90 7.81
C ILE A 196 0.23 4.22 8.36
N PHE A 197 0.99 5.30 8.27
CA PHE A 197 0.53 6.59 8.78
C PHE A 197 1.07 7.76 7.97
N GLY A 198 0.36 8.88 8.05
CA GLY A 198 0.73 10.14 7.42
C GLY A 198 0.07 11.30 8.16
N THR A 199 0.71 12.46 8.18
CA THR A 199 0.24 13.64 8.93
C THR A 199 0.37 14.89 8.07
N LYS A 200 -0.62 15.78 8.15
CA LYS A 200 -0.73 17.02 7.36
C LYS A 200 -0.60 16.80 5.85
N ILE A 201 -1.01 15.63 5.36
CA ILE A 201 -1.07 15.34 3.93
C ILE A 201 -2.16 16.22 3.32
N ARG A 202 -1.88 16.96 2.27
CA ARG A 202 -2.89 17.80 1.62
C ARG A 202 -3.99 16.91 1.05
N ALA A 203 -5.26 17.19 1.39
CA ALA A 203 -6.41 16.43 0.89
C ALA A 203 -6.44 16.38 -0.65
N ARG A 204 -5.98 17.44 -1.32
CA ARG A 204 -5.82 17.51 -2.76
C ARG A 204 -4.85 16.46 -3.36
N SER A 205 -3.96 15.88 -2.57
CA SER A 205 -3.10 14.79 -3.06
C SER A 205 -3.86 13.46 -3.23
N PHE A 206 -5.13 13.41 -2.80
CA PHE A 206 -6.12 12.37 -3.12
C PHE A 206 -7.13 12.79 -4.21
N GLU A 207 -7.06 14.00 -4.76
CA GLU A 207 -7.91 14.49 -5.88
C GLU A 207 -8.03 13.49 -7.06
N PRO A 208 -6.97 12.74 -7.45
CA PRO A 208 -7.08 11.71 -8.48
C PRO A 208 -8.01 10.53 -8.18
N LEU A 209 -8.48 10.35 -6.93
CA LEU A 209 -9.51 9.34 -6.58
C LEU A 209 -10.94 9.79 -6.92
N PHE A 210 -11.15 11.10 -7.11
CA PHE A 210 -12.47 11.69 -7.31
C PHE A 210 -12.70 12.23 -8.73
N SER A 211 -11.75 11.99 -9.65
CA SER A 211 -11.77 12.47 -11.04
C SER A 211 -13.08 12.18 -11.77
N LYS A 212 -13.63 10.98 -11.62
CA LYS A 212 -14.91 10.54 -12.21
C LYS A 212 -16.13 11.36 -11.76
N TYR A 213 -16.03 12.07 -10.63
CA TYR A 213 -17.12 12.86 -10.05
C TYR A 213 -16.97 14.37 -10.30
N ASN A 214 -15.99 14.80 -11.10
CA ASN A 214 -15.64 16.21 -11.34
C ASN A 214 -15.34 17.02 -10.07
N LEU A 215 -14.98 16.35 -8.95
CA LEU A 215 -14.70 16.99 -7.67
C LEU A 215 -13.23 17.45 -7.61
N LYS A 216 -13.03 18.76 -7.52
CA LYS A 216 -11.73 19.40 -7.23
C LYS A 216 -11.61 19.67 -5.73
N VAL A 217 -10.43 19.47 -5.17
CA VAL A 217 -10.17 19.69 -3.74
C VAL A 217 -9.39 21.00 -3.56
N GLU A 218 -10.07 22.05 -3.11
CA GLU A 218 -9.46 23.38 -2.94
C GLU A 218 -8.53 23.42 -1.72
N SER A 219 -8.98 22.90 -0.57
CA SER A 219 -8.20 22.86 0.67
C SER A 219 -8.47 21.60 1.50
N GLY A 220 -7.59 21.36 2.46
CA GLY A 220 -7.74 20.34 3.50
C GLY A 220 -6.43 19.66 3.86
N GLU A 221 -6.32 19.24 5.11
CA GLU A 221 -5.27 18.34 5.61
C GLU A 221 -5.88 16.97 5.96
N VAL A 222 -5.12 15.90 5.79
CA VAL A 222 -5.46 14.53 6.20
C VAL A 222 -4.33 14.03 7.09
N ASP A 223 -4.70 13.63 8.30
CA ASP A 223 -3.91 12.80 9.19
C ASP A 223 -4.52 11.40 9.21
N PHE A 224 -3.71 10.35 9.11
CA PHE A 224 -4.21 8.98 9.19
C PHE A 224 -3.23 8.02 9.88
N LEU A 225 -3.81 6.99 10.49
CA LEU A 225 -3.15 5.84 11.04
C LEU A 225 -3.98 4.59 10.71
N ILE A 226 -3.36 3.63 10.02
CA ILE A 226 -3.90 2.31 9.75
C ILE A 226 -2.94 1.30 10.39
N ARG A 227 -3.44 0.47 11.30
CA ARG A 227 -2.68 -0.66 11.86
C ARG A 227 -3.32 -1.96 11.41
N ILE A 228 -2.51 -2.90 10.96
CA ILE A 228 -2.91 -4.26 10.61
C ILE A 228 -1.96 -5.22 11.34
N ALA A 229 -2.46 -5.96 12.32
CA ALA A 229 -1.67 -6.89 13.12
C ALA A 229 -2.20 -8.32 12.94
N GLY A 230 -1.30 -9.27 12.67
CA GLY A 230 -1.58 -10.70 12.70
C GLY A 230 -1.04 -11.30 14.00
N GLU A 231 -1.88 -11.96 14.80
CA GLU A 231 -1.48 -12.70 15.98
C GLU A 231 -2.55 -13.75 16.34
N MET A 232 -2.15 -14.93 16.87
CA MET A 232 -3.07 -15.99 17.31
C MET A 232 -4.16 -16.40 16.28
N ARG A 233 -3.77 -16.52 15.00
CA ARG A 233 -4.67 -16.79 13.84
C ARG A 233 -5.78 -15.75 13.61
N LYS A 234 -5.59 -14.53 14.09
CA LYS A 234 -6.50 -13.40 13.91
C LYS A 234 -5.77 -12.23 13.28
N ILE A 235 -6.46 -11.51 12.41
CA ILE A 235 -6.03 -10.24 11.83
C ILE A 235 -6.87 -9.13 12.46
N TYR A 236 -6.21 -8.18 13.09
CA TYR A 236 -6.81 -7.01 13.69
C TYR A 236 -6.51 -5.80 12.80
N LEU A 237 -7.55 -5.08 12.36
CA LEU A 237 -7.41 -3.81 11.68
C LEU A 237 -7.88 -2.69 12.60
N ASN A 238 -7.09 -1.63 12.74
CA ASN A 238 -7.47 -0.39 13.41
C ASN A 238 -7.28 0.77 12.41
N ASN A 239 -8.29 1.61 12.27
CA ASN A 239 -8.32 2.78 11.42
C ASN A 239 -8.60 4.03 12.28
N ALA A 240 -7.79 5.06 12.10
CA ALA A 240 -8.09 6.41 12.55
C ALA A 240 -7.70 7.39 11.46
N ILE A 241 -8.66 8.15 10.95
CA ILE A 241 -8.48 9.17 9.91
C ILE A 241 -9.12 10.47 10.42
N GLN A 242 -8.35 11.55 10.39
CA GLN A 242 -8.81 12.89 10.68
C GLN A 242 -8.56 13.76 9.45
N ILE A 243 -9.63 14.21 8.81
CA ILE A 243 -9.60 15.22 7.76
C ILE A 243 -9.92 16.57 8.40
N ARG A 244 -9.17 17.61 8.08
CA ARG A 244 -9.31 18.96 8.63
C ARG A 244 -9.43 20.01 7.54
N ASN A 245 -10.33 20.98 7.69
CA ASN A 245 -10.52 22.12 6.76
C ASN A 245 -10.73 21.69 5.28
N LEU A 246 -11.40 20.56 5.06
CA LEU A 246 -11.71 20.04 3.72
C LEU A 246 -12.66 20.99 2.98
N LYS A 247 -12.26 21.46 1.80
CA LYS A 247 -13.12 22.17 0.86
C LYS A 247 -13.05 21.50 -0.50
N ILE A 248 -14.22 21.13 -1.02
CA ILE A 248 -14.40 20.48 -2.31
C ILE A 248 -15.33 21.35 -3.16
N LYS A 249 -15.03 21.44 -4.45
CA LYS A 249 -15.79 22.19 -5.44
C LYS A 249 -15.95 21.35 -6.70
N GLU A 250 -17.14 21.38 -7.30
CA GLU A 250 -17.41 20.73 -8.58
C GLU A 250 -16.86 21.56 -9.74
N ASP A 251 -16.27 20.90 -10.74
CA ASP A 251 -15.86 21.52 -11.99
C ASP A 251 -17.08 21.62 -12.91
N ILE A 252 -17.70 22.80 -12.94
CA ILE A 252 -19.08 22.96 -13.42
C ILE A 252 -19.17 22.87 -14.95
N GLY A 253 -20.01 21.95 -15.42
CA GLY A 253 -20.54 21.91 -16.79
C GLY A 253 -22.00 21.46 -16.88
N ILE A 254 -22.72 21.35 -15.74
CA ILE A 254 -24.08 20.80 -15.63
C ILE A 254 -24.91 21.74 -14.75
N ASP A 255 -26.17 22.02 -15.13
CA ASP A 255 -27.02 22.91 -14.36
C ASP A 255 -27.72 22.23 -13.16
N PHE A 256 -27.10 22.31 -11.98
CA PHE A 256 -27.67 21.82 -10.73
C PHE A 256 -28.98 22.52 -10.32
N LYS A 257 -29.25 23.75 -10.80
CA LYS A 257 -30.52 24.44 -10.53
C LYS A 257 -31.70 23.71 -11.17
N ALA A 258 -31.49 23.12 -12.35
CA ALA A 258 -32.46 22.28 -13.03
C ALA A 258 -32.59 20.88 -12.43
N LEU A 259 -31.55 20.37 -11.76
CA LEU A 259 -31.51 18.99 -11.23
C LEU A 259 -32.00 18.89 -9.76
N LEU A 260 -31.73 19.88 -8.92
CA LEU A 260 -31.97 19.84 -7.47
C LEU A 260 -32.88 20.96 -6.93
N GLY A 261 -33.20 21.98 -7.72
CA GLY A 261 -34.11 23.08 -7.31
C GLY A 261 -33.57 24.09 -6.27
N VAL A 262 -32.41 23.81 -5.66
CA VAL A 262 -31.66 24.76 -4.81
C VAL A 262 -30.69 25.62 -5.61
N SER A 263 -30.33 26.79 -5.10
CA SER A 263 -29.39 27.70 -5.78
C SER A 263 -27.93 27.33 -5.53
N TYR A 264 -27.06 27.57 -6.52
CA TYR A 264 -25.61 27.42 -6.39
C TYR A 264 -25.02 28.18 -5.20
N GLU A 265 -25.59 29.33 -4.86
CA GLU A 265 -25.11 30.17 -3.77
C GLU A 265 -25.43 29.55 -2.40
N GLN A 266 -26.51 28.78 -2.30
CA GLN A 266 -26.89 28.05 -1.08
C GLN A 266 -25.98 26.85 -0.84
N ILE A 267 -25.70 26.05 -1.89
CA ILE A 267 -24.76 24.92 -1.82
C ILE A 267 -23.32 25.44 -1.58
N GLY A 268 -22.95 26.54 -2.23
CA GLY A 268 -21.66 27.21 -2.02
C GLY A 268 -21.46 27.68 -0.58
N LYS A 269 -22.45 28.35 0.03
CA LYS A 269 -22.40 28.80 1.43
C LYS A 269 -22.37 27.62 2.41
N TYR A 270 -23.20 26.59 2.18
CA TYR A 270 -23.17 25.34 2.96
C TYR A 270 -21.76 24.72 3.02
N LEU A 271 -21.03 24.72 1.89
CA LEU A 271 -19.65 24.23 1.82
C LEU A 271 -18.59 25.19 2.38
N THR A 272 -18.85 26.50 2.50
CA THR A 272 -17.90 27.45 3.12
C THR A 272 -18.01 27.54 4.64
N ASP A 273 -19.21 27.35 5.19
CA ASP A 273 -19.52 27.63 6.61
C ASP A 273 -19.25 26.43 7.52
N SER A 274 -19.16 25.21 6.96
CA SER A 274 -18.62 24.07 7.71
C SER A 274 -17.09 24.14 7.79
N ASN A 275 -16.52 23.87 8.98
CA ASN A 275 -15.07 23.80 9.17
C ASN A 275 -14.39 22.57 8.50
N GLY A 276 -15.09 21.81 7.65
CA GLY A 276 -14.53 20.72 6.85
C GLY A 276 -13.80 19.63 7.66
N ASN A 277 -14.19 19.42 8.91
CA ASN A 277 -13.54 18.51 9.85
C ASN A 277 -14.30 17.18 9.93
N LEU A 278 -13.69 16.07 9.48
CA LEU A 278 -14.26 14.74 9.50
C LEU A 278 -13.34 13.76 10.22
N TYR A 279 -13.92 12.95 11.12
CA TYR A 279 -13.23 11.85 11.80
C TYR A 279 -13.82 10.53 11.33
N VAL A 280 -13.00 9.63 10.81
CA VAL A 280 -13.38 8.25 10.46
C VAL A 280 -12.47 7.32 11.23
N ASN A 281 -13.01 6.76 12.31
CA ASN A 281 -12.30 5.83 13.18
C ASN A 281 -13.11 4.54 13.28
N PHE A 282 -12.46 3.38 13.17
CA PHE A 282 -13.05 2.06 13.40
C PHE A 282 -11.98 0.99 13.57
N ASP A 283 -12.35 -0.09 14.23
CA ASP A 283 -11.56 -1.32 14.30
C ASP A 283 -12.44 -2.53 13.98
N PHE A 284 -11.79 -3.62 13.53
CA PHE A 284 -12.43 -4.93 13.40
C PHE A 284 -11.39 -6.05 13.44
N MET A 285 -11.88 -7.29 13.61
CA MET A 285 -11.08 -8.50 13.72
C MET A 285 -11.65 -9.57 12.77
N ILE A 286 -10.78 -10.25 12.02
CA ILE A 286 -11.14 -11.40 11.16
C ILE A 286 -10.19 -12.59 11.40
N PRO A 287 -10.56 -13.83 11.03
CA PRO A 287 -9.63 -14.97 10.96
C PRO A 287 -8.48 -14.73 9.98
N ASP A 288 -7.32 -15.34 10.22
CA ASP A 288 -6.18 -15.27 9.28
C ASP A 288 -6.43 -15.97 7.94
N THR A 289 -7.36 -16.94 7.91
CA THR A 289 -7.90 -17.55 6.69
C THR A 289 -8.66 -16.57 5.78
N GLU A 290 -9.09 -15.41 6.31
CA GLU A 290 -9.86 -14.40 5.58
C GLU A 290 -9.03 -13.15 5.22
N LEU A 291 -7.70 -13.18 5.43
CA LEU A 291 -6.80 -12.05 5.16
C LEU A 291 -6.94 -11.46 3.73
N SER A 292 -7.30 -12.29 2.74
CA SER A 292 -7.57 -11.86 1.36
C SER A 292 -8.80 -10.94 1.21
N GLN A 293 -9.77 -11.05 2.13
CA GLN A 293 -11.00 -10.25 2.14
C GLN A 293 -10.80 -8.87 2.81
N LEU A 294 -9.68 -8.67 3.53
CA LEU A 294 -9.40 -7.47 4.32
C LEU A 294 -9.62 -6.14 3.55
N PRO A 295 -9.23 -5.98 2.26
CA PRO A 295 -9.46 -4.73 1.52
C PRO A 295 -10.94 -4.47 1.23
N ALA A 296 -11.72 -5.52 0.96
CA ALA A 296 -13.16 -5.42 0.69
C ALA A 296 -13.93 -5.08 1.96
N LEU A 297 -13.59 -5.72 3.08
CA LEU A 297 -14.16 -5.42 4.39
C LEU A 297 -13.82 -4.00 4.86
N TYR A 298 -12.56 -3.57 4.72
CA TYR A 298 -12.15 -2.20 5.00
C TYR A 298 -12.96 -1.18 4.18
N SER A 299 -13.08 -1.41 2.87
CA SER A 299 -13.83 -0.54 1.97
C SER A 299 -15.31 -0.44 2.36
N LYS A 300 -15.96 -1.59 2.63
CA LYS A 300 -17.36 -1.66 3.07
C LYS A 300 -17.58 -0.93 4.41
N THR A 301 -16.72 -1.16 5.40
CA THR A 301 -16.82 -0.52 6.72
C THR A 301 -16.58 0.98 6.66
N PHE A 302 -15.57 1.43 5.90
CA PHE A 302 -15.32 2.85 5.67
C PHE A 302 -16.51 3.54 4.98
N ALA A 303 -17.03 2.95 3.90
CA ALA A 303 -18.18 3.48 3.17
C ALA A 303 -19.46 3.51 4.02
N GLY A 304 -19.69 2.49 4.85
CA GLY A 304 -20.80 2.46 5.81
C GLY A 304 -20.71 3.61 6.81
N ILE A 305 -19.57 3.77 7.49
CA ILE A 305 -19.38 4.80 8.52
C ILE A 305 -19.46 6.22 7.95
N VAL A 306 -18.92 6.46 6.75
CA VAL A 306 -19.06 7.75 6.07
C VAL A 306 -20.52 8.00 5.66
N GLY A 307 -21.18 7.00 5.07
CA GLY A 307 -22.59 7.10 4.67
C GLY A 307 -23.53 7.31 5.85
N ASP A 308 -23.33 6.62 6.97
CA ASP A 308 -24.17 6.74 8.15
C ASP A 308 -23.94 8.08 8.88
N ARG A 309 -22.69 8.58 8.93
CA ARG A 309 -22.42 9.96 9.40
C ARG A 309 -23.14 11.02 8.56
N ILE A 310 -23.18 10.85 7.24
CA ILE A 310 -23.95 11.72 6.33
C ILE A 310 -25.45 11.62 6.65
N LYS A 311 -26.02 10.41 6.77
CA LYS A 311 -27.44 10.22 7.14
C LYS A 311 -27.78 10.85 8.49
N THR A 312 -26.95 10.67 9.52
CA THR A 312 -27.18 11.28 10.83
C THR A 312 -27.23 12.80 10.73
N GLY A 313 -26.22 13.42 10.09
CA GLY A 313 -26.19 14.87 9.89
C GLY A 313 -27.31 15.43 9.00
N VAL A 314 -27.99 14.60 8.20
CA VAL A 314 -29.22 14.96 7.48
C VAL A 314 -30.45 14.94 8.41
N ILE A 315 -30.58 13.94 9.28
CA ILE A 315 -31.78 13.65 10.07
C ILE A 315 -31.98 14.59 11.28
N THR A 316 -30.90 15.09 11.88
CA THR A 316 -30.89 15.66 13.25
C THR A 316 -31.36 17.12 13.34
N ALA A 317 -32.57 17.37 12.79
CA ALA A 317 -33.09 18.51 12.02
C ALA A 317 -33.42 19.96 12.50
N PRO A 318 -33.05 20.58 13.66
CA PRO A 318 -33.52 21.92 14.02
C PRO A 318 -33.41 23.02 12.94
N ILE A 319 -34.48 23.83 12.82
CA ILE A 319 -34.84 24.61 11.63
C ILE A 319 -34.48 26.11 11.69
N ARG A 320 -34.13 26.68 12.86
CA ARG A 320 -34.18 28.17 13.05
C ARG A 320 -33.02 28.86 13.78
N GLN A 321 -31.87 28.21 13.98
CA GLN A 321 -30.63 28.87 14.44
C GLN A 321 -29.46 28.37 13.59
N VAL A 322 -29.09 29.14 12.55
CA VAL A 322 -28.21 28.68 11.47
C VAL A 322 -26.93 29.52 11.42
N THR A 323 -25.99 29.18 12.30
CA THR A 323 -24.58 29.61 12.24
C THR A 323 -23.59 28.45 12.23
N ASP A 324 -24.02 27.27 12.71
CA ASP A 324 -23.16 26.10 12.94
C ASP A 324 -23.64 24.90 12.10
N LEU A 325 -23.64 25.08 10.77
CA LEU A 325 -24.22 24.16 9.79
C LEU A 325 -23.35 22.89 9.53
N ILE A 326 -22.72 22.35 10.57
CA ILE A 326 -22.03 21.05 10.53
C ILE A 326 -23.04 19.89 10.63
N TRP A 327 -24.20 20.14 11.25
CA TRP A 327 -25.39 19.26 11.21
C TRP A 327 -26.52 20.04 10.52
N ASN A 328 -27.36 19.32 9.74
CA ASN A 328 -28.71 19.66 9.25
C ASN A 328 -28.88 19.92 7.74
N LEU A 329 -29.24 18.86 6.99
CA LEU A 329 -29.90 18.95 5.67
C LEU A 329 -31.41 18.61 5.74
N THR A 330 -32.12 19.52 6.43
CA THR A 330 -33.54 19.89 6.25
C THR A 330 -34.59 18.80 5.98
N GLY A 331 -35.45 18.58 7.00
CA GLY A 331 -36.54 17.60 7.03
C GLY A 331 -37.77 17.84 6.12
N GLU A 332 -37.62 18.50 4.97
CA GLU A 332 -38.70 18.60 3.95
C GLU A 332 -38.41 17.84 2.65
N ASN A 333 -37.14 17.51 2.33
CA ASN A 333 -36.81 16.73 1.13
C ASN A 333 -36.99 15.20 1.28
N ILE A 334 -37.17 14.71 2.51
CA ILE A 334 -37.24 13.27 2.83
C ILE A 334 -38.43 12.59 2.11
N PHE A 335 -39.58 13.26 2.03
CA PHE A 335 -40.81 12.71 1.43
C PHE A 335 -40.75 12.47 -0.09
N ARG A 336 -39.79 13.06 -0.82
CA ARG A 336 -39.67 12.88 -2.28
C ARG A 336 -38.63 11.85 -2.70
N ILE A 337 -37.52 11.69 -1.97
CA ILE A 337 -36.50 10.71 -2.33
C ILE A 337 -36.99 9.27 -2.09
N PHE A 338 -37.79 9.05 -1.04
CA PHE A 338 -38.36 7.72 -0.74
C PHE A 338 -39.20 7.16 -1.89
N LYS A 339 -40.02 8.01 -2.53
CA LYS A 339 -40.86 7.67 -3.69
C LYS A 339 -40.11 7.48 -5.01
N ILE A 340 -38.83 7.86 -5.08
CA ILE A 340 -38.00 7.70 -6.30
C ILE A 340 -37.25 6.35 -6.30
N PHE A 341 -37.02 5.74 -5.13
CA PHE A 341 -36.23 4.51 -4.97
C PHE A 341 -37.03 3.28 -4.49
N GLY A 342 -38.35 3.27 -4.73
CA GLY A 342 -39.14 2.02 -4.70
C GLY A 342 -39.72 1.59 -3.36
N GLY A 343 -39.93 2.52 -2.43
CA GLY A 343 -40.98 2.35 -1.41
C GLY A 343 -42.32 2.88 -1.93
N GLU A 344 -43.43 2.25 -1.53
CA GLU A 344 -44.81 2.73 -1.80
C GLU A 344 -45.12 4.06 -1.07
#